data_AF-A0A2S7IN46-F1
#
_entry.id   AF-A0A2S7IN46-F1
#
_cell.length_a   1.000
_cell.length_b   1.000
_cell.length_c   1.000
_cell.angle_alpha   90.00
_cell.angle_beta   90.00
_cell.angle_gamma   90.00
#
_symmetry.space_group_name_H-M   'P 1'
#
loop_
_entity.id
_entity.type
_entity.pdbx_description
1 polymer ?
#
loop_
_entity_poly.entity_id
_entity_poly.type
_entity_poly.pdbx_seq_one_letter_code
_entity_poly.pdbx_strand_id
1 'polypeptide(L)'
;MAQKVIKRRAVFAEIHQDTVGDQVHTFSVKYRKKEGEEGYKAKVSKSLQRLPGQSGFRQNVSLNHVLLLHDHEKNHPFEILIDLMVEYNGMIIDHTI
;
A
#
# COMPACT_ATOMS: atom_id res chain seq x y z
N MET A 1 7.77 20.71 12.16
CA MET A 1 8.61 19.49 12.06
C MET A 1 8.68 19.12 10.59
N ALA A 2 9.87 18.87 10.03
CA ALA A 2 10.00 18.53 8.61
C ALA A 2 9.33 17.17 8.35
N GLN A 3 8.34 17.13 7.47
CA GLN A 3 7.68 15.89 7.09
C GLN A 3 8.66 15.04 6.29
N LYS A 4 8.90 13.80 6.74
CA LYS A 4 9.83 12.88 6.09
C LYS A 4 9.25 12.44 4.74
N VAL A 5 10.11 12.32 3.74
CA VAL A 5 9.74 11.91 2.37
C VAL A 5 10.33 10.52 2.10
N ILE A 6 9.57 9.65 1.44
CA ILE A 6 9.99 8.32 1.03
C ILE A 6 9.76 8.13 -0.47
N LYS A 7 10.76 7.61 -1.19
CA LYS A 7 10.63 7.33 -2.63
C LYS A 7 9.62 6.19 -2.86
N ARG A 8 8.78 6.32 -3.89
CA ARG A 8 7.81 5.28 -4.30
C ARG A 8 8.41 3.87 -4.38
N ARG A 9 9.63 3.73 -4.93
CA ARG A 9 10.33 2.44 -5.02
C ARG A 9 10.66 1.84 -3.64
N ALA A 10 11.01 2.68 -2.66
CA ALA A 10 11.27 2.21 -1.31
C ALA A 10 9.97 1.75 -0.64
N VAL A 11 8.86 2.47 -0.82
CA VAL A 11 7.53 2.04 -0.36
C VAL A 11 7.18 0.66 -0.92
N PHE A 12 7.43 0.42 -2.20
CA PHE A 12 7.21 -0.90 -2.80
C PHE A 12 8.03 -2.01 -2.15
N ALA A 13 9.31 -1.77 -1.90
CA ALA A 13 10.19 -2.73 -1.25
C ALA A 13 9.70 -3.05 0.18
N GLU A 14 9.25 -2.03 0.91
CA GLU A 14 8.68 -2.19 2.25
C GLU A 14 7.38 -3.00 2.23
N ILE A 15 6.41 -2.65 1.37
CA ILE A 15 5.12 -3.35 1.29
C ILE A 15 5.28 -4.79 0.80
N HIS A 16 6.33 -5.09 0.04
CA HIS A 16 6.57 -6.45 -0.45
C HIS A 16 6.90 -7.45 0.66
N GLN A 17 7.41 -6.97 1.80
CA GLN A 17 7.73 -7.79 2.96
C GLN A 17 6.43 -8.32 3.58
N ASP A 18 6.27 -9.64 3.63
CA ASP A 18 5.10 -10.29 4.25
C ASP A 18 5.18 -10.24 5.78
N THR A 19 6.41 -10.34 6.31
CA THR A 19 6.70 -10.25 7.73
C THR A 19 7.88 -9.30 7.99
N VAL A 20 7.84 -8.62 9.14
CA VAL A 20 9.00 -7.94 9.72
C VAL A 20 9.33 -8.68 11.00
N GLY A 21 10.39 -9.49 10.96
CA GLY A 21 10.63 -10.52 11.99
C GLY A 21 9.52 -11.59 11.96
N ASP A 22 8.91 -11.85 13.11
CA ASP A 22 7.84 -12.85 13.28
C ASP A 22 6.41 -12.28 13.16
N GLN A 23 6.28 -10.97 12.89
CA GLN A 23 4.98 -10.30 12.80
C GLN A 23 4.63 -9.95 11.36
N VAL A 24 3.34 -10.04 11.03
CA VAL A 24 2.81 -9.55 9.75
C VAL A 24 3.17 -8.08 9.61
N HIS A 25 3.77 -7.72 8.48
CA HIS A 25 4.13 -6.33 8.22
C HIS A 25 2.86 -5.47 8.12
N THR A 26 2.64 -4.62 9.11
CA THR A 26 1.51 -3.68 9.13
C THR A 26 2.00 -2.24 9.05
N PHE A 27 1.29 -1.42 8.29
CA PHE A 27 1.61 -0.02 8.05
C PHE A 27 0.33 0.82 7.94
N SER A 28 0.47 2.15 7.99
CA SER A 28 -0.61 3.09 7.68
C SER A 28 -0.43 3.66 6.27
N VAL A 29 -1.56 3.96 5.64
CA VAL A 29 -1.61 4.52 4.28
C VAL A 29 -2.64 5.63 4.21
N LYS A 30 -2.21 6.76 3.65
CA LYS A 30 -3.10 7.83 3.18
C LYS A 30 -3.13 7.81 1.67
N TYR A 31 -4.29 7.99 1.07
CA TYR A 31 -4.47 7.88 -0.38
C TYR A 31 -5.57 8.77 -0.90
N ARG A 32 -5.59 9.00 -2.22
CA ARG A 32 -6.66 9.69 -2.92
C ARG A 32 -7.54 8.71 -3.66
N LYS A 33 -8.85 8.88 -3.54
CA LYS A 33 -9.82 8.18 -4.39
C LYS A 33 -9.85 8.85 -5.76
N LYS A 34 -10.37 8.14 -6.77
CA LYS A 34 -10.54 8.70 -8.13
C LYS A 34 -11.42 9.96 -8.15
N GLU A 35 -12.39 10.04 -7.24
CA GLU A 35 -13.28 11.20 -7.07
C GLU A 35 -12.64 12.38 -6.31
N GLY A 36 -11.34 12.31 -5.99
CA GLY A 36 -10.60 13.40 -5.34
C GLY A 36 -10.65 13.41 -3.81
N GLU A 37 -11.52 12.62 -3.18
CA GLU A 37 -11.54 12.45 -1.72
C GLU A 37 -10.28 11.74 -1.21
N GLU A 38 -9.79 12.15 -0.04
CA GLU A 38 -8.71 11.45 0.64
C GLU A 38 -9.25 10.35 1.56
N GLY A 39 -8.62 9.18 1.51
CA GLY A 39 -8.82 8.07 2.43
C GLY A 39 -7.60 7.88 3.32
N TYR A 40 -7.84 7.38 4.52
CA TYR A 40 -6.78 7.00 5.46
C TYR A 40 -7.11 5.64 6.08
N LYS A 41 -6.08 4.81 6.26
CA LYS A 41 -6.14 3.53 6.97
C LYS A 41 -4.95 3.45 7.90
N ALA A 42 -5.22 3.29 9.20
CA ALA A 42 -4.14 3.28 10.19
C ALA A 42 -3.40 1.95 10.27
N LYS A 43 -4.07 0.84 9.94
CA LYS A 43 -3.50 -0.50 10.05
C LYS A 43 -3.87 -1.40 8.86
N VAL A 44 -2.95 -1.50 7.91
CA VAL A 44 -3.08 -2.36 6.74
C VAL A 44 -1.87 -3.28 6.59
N SER A 45 -2.01 -4.41 5.92
CA SER A 45 -0.89 -5.26 5.50
C SER A 45 -1.02 -5.62 4.03
N LYS A 46 0.04 -6.18 3.44
CA LYS A 46 -0.11 -6.90 2.17
C LYS A 46 -1.13 -8.02 2.36
N SER A 47 -2.06 -8.15 1.41
CA SER A 47 -3.03 -9.23 1.47
C SER A 47 -2.38 -10.55 1.06
N LEU A 48 -2.65 -11.60 1.85
CA LEU A 48 -2.29 -12.97 1.49
C LEU A 48 -3.31 -13.60 0.53
N GLN A 49 -4.46 -12.95 0.34
CA GLN A 49 -5.48 -13.42 -0.59
C GLN A 49 -5.03 -13.17 -2.03
N ARG A 50 -5.37 -14.10 -2.92
CA ARG A 50 -5.19 -13.93 -4.36
C ARG A 50 -6.43 -13.25 -4.91
N LEU A 51 -6.26 -12.26 -5.79
CA LEU A 51 -7.39 -11.78 -6.58
C LEU A 51 -7.92 -12.94 -7.46
N PRO A 52 -9.24 -13.12 -7.59
CA PRO A 52 -9.79 -14.09 -8.53
C PRO A 52 -9.29 -13.78 -9.95
N GLY A 53 -8.65 -14.74 -10.62
CA GLY A 53 -8.25 -14.63 -12.03
C GLY A 53 -6.88 -13.96 -12.32
N GLN A 54 -6.10 -13.54 -11.32
CA GLN A 54 -4.76 -12.98 -11.54
C GLN A 54 -3.67 -13.65 -10.69
N SER A 55 -2.50 -13.86 -11.29
CA SER A 55 -1.37 -14.59 -10.70
C SER A 55 -0.59 -13.71 -9.71
N GLY A 56 -1.15 -13.50 -8.53
CA GLY A 56 -0.44 -12.99 -7.34
C GLY A 56 -0.04 -11.50 -7.37
N PHE A 57 0.35 -10.99 -6.19
CA PHE A 57 0.67 -9.58 -5.95
C PHE A 57 1.72 -8.99 -6.90
N ARG A 58 2.78 -9.75 -7.24
CA ARG A 58 3.89 -9.26 -8.06
C ARG A 58 3.46 -8.91 -9.50
N GLN A 59 2.54 -9.68 -10.08
CA GLN A 59 2.05 -9.40 -11.44
C GLN A 59 1.14 -8.17 -11.46
N ASN A 60 0.29 -7.99 -10.45
CA ASN A 60 -0.65 -6.86 -10.38
C ASN A 60 0.08 -5.51 -10.25
N VAL A 61 1.15 -5.48 -9.46
CA VAL A 61 2.01 -4.30 -9.33
C VAL A 61 2.76 -4.03 -10.64
N SER A 62 3.29 -5.08 -11.29
CA SER A 62 4.11 -4.92 -12.50
C SER A 62 3.31 -4.47 -13.72
N LEU A 63 2.03 -4.86 -13.82
CA LEU A 63 1.19 -4.57 -14.98
C LEU A 63 0.29 -3.36 -14.76
N ASN A 64 -0.29 -3.24 -13.55
CA ASN A 64 -1.36 -2.28 -13.28
C ASN A 64 -1.03 -1.29 -12.17
N HIS A 65 0.14 -1.40 -11.51
CA HIS A 65 0.49 -0.62 -10.32
C HIS A 65 -0.53 -0.74 -9.16
N VAL A 66 -1.35 -1.79 -9.17
CA VAL A 66 -2.39 -2.06 -8.15
C VAL A 66 -1.80 -2.92 -7.04
N LEU A 67 -1.96 -2.43 -5.80
CA LEU A 67 -1.69 -3.15 -4.57
C LEU A 67 -2.98 -3.75 -4.03
N LEU A 68 -2.94 -5.02 -3.67
CA LEU A 68 -3.98 -5.65 -2.86
C LEU A 68 -3.54 -5.64 -1.40
N LEU A 69 -4.23 -4.86 -0.58
CA LEU A 69 -3.96 -4.71 0.84
C LEU A 69 -5.11 -5.28 1.67
N HIS A 70 -4.82 -5.71 2.90
CA HIS A 70 -5.81 -6.11 3.89
C HIS A 70 -5.97 -5.01 4.93
N ASP A 71 -7.18 -4.51 5.10
CA ASP A 71 -7.54 -3.57 6.17
C ASP A 71 -7.86 -4.36 7.44
N HIS A 72 -7.05 -4.18 8.48
CA HIS A 72 -7.23 -4.88 9.76
C HIS A 72 -8.32 -4.25 10.63
N GLU A 73 -8.71 -3.00 10.39
CA GLU A 73 -9.79 -2.35 11.16
C GLU A 73 -11.16 -2.86 10.72
N LYS A 74 -11.35 -3.03 9.41
CA LYS A 74 -12.61 -3.49 8.82
C LYS A 74 -12.59 -4.94 8.38
N ASN A 75 -11.47 -5.62 8.58
CA ASN A 75 -11.21 -7.01 8.22
C ASN A 75 -11.61 -7.36 6.78
N HIS A 76 -11.26 -6.50 5.81
CA HIS A 76 -11.54 -6.75 4.39
C HIS A 76 -10.33 -6.41 3.52
N PRO A 77 -10.13 -7.13 2.40
CA PRO A 77 -9.18 -6.72 1.39
C PRO A 77 -9.67 -5.47 0.66
N PHE A 78 -8.74 -4.69 0.11
CA PHE A 78 -9.03 -3.59 -0.78
C PHE A 78 -7.88 -3.36 -1.76
N GLU A 79 -8.21 -2.80 -2.91
CA GLU A 79 -7.25 -2.47 -3.97
C GLU A 79 -6.92 -0.98 -3.94
N ILE A 80 -5.65 -0.67 -4.17
CA ILE A 80 -5.18 0.70 -4.26
C ILE A 80 -4.06 0.82 -5.30
N LEU A 81 -4.14 1.84 -6.15
CA LEU A 81 -3.04 2.20 -7.05
C LEU A 81 -1.94 2.90 -6.26
N ILE A 82 -0.68 2.48 -6.43
CA ILE A 82 0.45 3.14 -5.76
C ILE A 82 0.47 4.65 -6.04
N ASP A 83 0.14 5.05 -7.27
CA ASP A 83 0.20 6.45 -7.71
C ASP A 83 -0.88 7.31 -7.03
N LEU A 84 -1.87 6.67 -6.41
CA LEU A 84 -2.89 7.32 -5.60
C LEU A 84 -2.52 7.36 -4.10
N MET A 85 -1.47 6.66 -3.66
CA MET A 85 -0.98 6.75 -2.30
C MET A 85 -0.27 8.08 -2.09
N VAL A 86 -0.60 8.78 -1.02
CA VAL A 86 -0.04 10.10 -0.66
C VAL A 86 0.97 9.97 0.47
N GLU A 87 0.64 9.16 1.48
CA GLU A 87 1.52 8.94 2.63
C GLU A 87 1.62 7.45 2.98
N TYR A 88 2.81 7.06 3.44
CA TYR A 88 3.14 5.75 3.98
C TYR A 88 3.73 5.92 5.38
N ASN A 89 3.09 5.38 6.42
CA ASN A 89 3.52 5.57 7.82
C ASN A 89 3.75 7.04 8.20
N GLY A 90 2.92 7.96 7.67
CA GLY A 90 3.03 9.40 7.86
C GLY A 90 4.15 10.09 7.07
N MET A 91 4.91 9.34 6.25
CA MET A 91 5.91 9.89 5.32
C MET A 91 5.25 10.20 3.98
N ILE A 92 5.54 11.37 3.40
CA ILE A 92 5.03 11.72 2.06
C ILE A 92 5.72 10.82 1.04
N ILE A 93 4.92 10.24 0.15
CA ILE A 93 5.42 9.42 -0.94
C ILE A 93 5.83 10.34 -2.09
N ASP A 94 7.09 10.25 -2.46
CA ASP A 94 7.62 10.91 -3.63
C ASP A 94 7.48 10.00 -4.85
N HIS A 95 6.60 10.42 -5.76
CA HIS A 95 6.29 9.77 -7.03
C HIS A 95 7.19 10.21 -8.18
N THR A 96 8.09 11.17 -7.96
CA THR A 96 9.07 11.56 -8.98
C THR A 96 10.02 10.39 -9.25
N ILE A 97 10.08 10.00 -10.53
CA ILE A 97 10.89 8.89 -11.05
C ILE A 97 12.32 9.37 -11.25
#